data_AF-A0A1R3HJ30-F1
#
_entry.id   AF-A0A1R3HJ30-F1
#
_cell.length_a   1.000
_cell.length_b   1.000
_cell.length_c   1.000
_cell.angle_alpha   90.00
_cell.angle_beta   90.00
_cell.angle_gamma   90.00
#
_symmetry.space_group_name_H-M   'P 1'
#
loop_
_entity.id
_entity.type
_entity.pdbx_description
1 polymer ?
#
loop_
_entity_poly.entity_id
_entity_poly.type
_entity_poly.pdbx_seq_one_letter_code
_entity_poly.pdbx_strand_id
1 'polypeptide(L)'
;MCLIQPSDPPCPVCSQSLSVPPERNPNYRCNASLLIDYCSNNGNHNYIIIDVGKTFREQVLRWFTFHKIPRIDSIVLTHEHADAVLGLDDIRAVQPYSPTNDIDPTSIYLTPYAMDSIATKFPYLVQKKLREGQEIRRVAQLDWKIIEEDCNKPFVASGLKFVPLPVMHGEDYICLGFLFGEKFKVAYISDVSRFPPNTEYVISKSGAGQLDLLILDCLYKKGSHNVHLCLPQTLEALKRICPKRALLVGMTHEFDHHKDNEFLMEWSKREGINVQLACDVVFVDELIESLKQFSVCTETLGCVQSSIFKSIHGNLIIWYGGWMKKSTENKELLTTTLLSMVTSMSSMAVLVEHGFFDAYAGESKDGSNAAKFSSGDIVSMNVISSSSNNDLNDVSYANLALFKSRFLKMEGATAGVCLKCQSMPRVASLYVWKSLLHCYSWILTSDYRKTMMPYLDRFSLSVKYDIFWVVYVSSENVQNYQIP
;
A
#
# COMPACT_ATOMS: atom_id res chain seq x y z
N MET A 1 -24.32 0.34 -20.62
CA MET A 1 -23.24 -0.21 -19.75
C MET A 1 -22.49 -1.25 -20.57
N CYS A 2 -21.16 -1.14 -20.74
CA CYS A 2 -20.39 -1.97 -21.69
C CYS A 2 -20.53 -3.48 -21.53
N LEU A 3 -20.98 -3.97 -20.37
CA LEU A 3 -21.20 -5.39 -20.13
C LEU A 3 -22.59 -5.87 -20.56
N ILE A 4 -23.58 -4.97 -20.54
CA ILE A 4 -24.97 -5.27 -20.94
C ILE A 4 -25.16 -5.02 -22.45
N GLN A 5 -24.38 -4.11 -23.01
CA GLN A 5 -24.31 -3.80 -24.43
C GLN A 5 -22.84 -3.73 -24.85
N PRO A 6 -22.19 -4.89 -25.07
CA PRO A 6 -20.78 -4.94 -25.44
C PRO A 6 -20.54 -4.32 -26.82
N SER A 7 -19.50 -3.48 -26.90
CA SER A 7 -18.94 -3.00 -28.15
C SER A 7 -18.11 -4.11 -28.84
N ASP A 8 -17.80 -3.92 -30.11
CA ASP A 8 -16.80 -4.74 -30.84
C ASP A 8 -15.64 -3.85 -31.32
N PRO A 9 -14.43 -3.97 -30.74
CA PRO A 9 -14.06 -4.88 -29.67
C PRO A 9 -14.68 -4.50 -28.30
N PRO A 10 -14.82 -5.44 -27.36
CA PRO A 10 -15.41 -5.17 -26.05
C PRO A 10 -14.52 -4.24 -25.23
N CYS A 11 -15.14 -3.45 -24.34
CA CYS A 11 -14.42 -2.57 -23.42
C CYS A 11 -13.42 -3.39 -22.57
N PRO A 12 -12.10 -3.12 -22.66
CA PRO A 12 -11.09 -3.93 -21.98
C PRO A 12 -11.18 -3.82 -20.46
N VAL A 13 -11.44 -2.62 -19.93
CA VAL A 13 -11.55 -2.36 -18.49
C VAL A 13 -12.73 -3.13 -17.89
N CYS A 14 -13.93 -2.96 -18.45
CA CYS A 14 -15.11 -3.69 -17.97
C CYS A 14 -14.98 -5.21 -18.15
N SER A 15 -14.40 -5.67 -19.26
CA SER A 15 -14.20 -7.10 -19.51
C SER A 15 -13.27 -7.74 -18.47
N GLN A 16 -12.20 -7.04 -18.09
CA GLN A 16 -11.31 -7.48 -17.02
C GLN A 16 -12.03 -7.59 -15.68
N SER A 17 -12.96 -6.66 -15.36
CA SER A 17 -13.77 -6.72 -14.13
C SER A 17 -14.61 -8.01 -14.01
N LEU A 18 -14.86 -8.73 -15.11
CA LEU A 18 -15.54 -10.03 -15.08
C LEU A 18 -14.58 -11.23 -15.06
N SER A 19 -13.41 -11.10 -15.69
CA SER A 19 -12.50 -12.23 -15.90
C SER A 19 -11.40 -12.35 -14.85
N VAL A 20 -11.11 -11.28 -14.11
CA VAL A 20 -10.09 -11.25 -13.05
C VAL A 20 -10.78 -11.02 -11.70
N PRO A 21 -10.50 -11.87 -10.68
CA PRO A 21 -11.04 -11.68 -9.34
C PRO A 21 -10.78 -10.27 -8.79
N PRO A 22 -11.75 -9.64 -8.11
CA PRO A 22 -11.64 -8.26 -7.64
C PRO A 22 -10.38 -7.96 -6.82
N GLU A 23 -9.92 -8.91 -6.00
CA GLU A 23 -8.71 -8.79 -5.18
C GLU A 23 -7.39 -8.76 -5.97
N ARG A 24 -7.43 -9.09 -7.27
CA ARG A 24 -6.29 -9.03 -8.19
C ARG A 24 -6.49 -8.04 -9.34
N ASN A 25 -7.59 -7.30 -9.32
CA ASN A 25 -7.99 -6.46 -10.44
C ASN A 25 -8.11 -4.99 -10.03
N PRO A 26 -7.10 -4.15 -10.33
CA PRO A 26 -7.15 -2.73 -9.98
C PRO A 26 -8.17 -1.92 -10.82
N ASN A 27 -8.75 -2.53 -11.86
CA ASN A 27 -9.86 -1.98 -12.63
C ASN A 27 -11.23 -2.35 -12.05
N TYR A 28 -11.30 -3.24 -11.05
CA TYR A 28 -12.52 -3.50 -10.30
C TYR A 28 -12.66 -2.48 -9.17
N ARG A 29 -13.48 -1.44 -9.38
CA ARG A 29 -13.59 -0.29 -8.46
C ARG A 29 -14.96 -0.23 -7.80
N CYS A 30 -14.97 -0.06 -6.49
CA CYS A 30 -16.14 0.23 -5.68
C CYS A 30 -16.41 1.76 -5.63
N ASN A 31 -17.47 2.19 -4.94
CA ASN A 31 -17.65 3.62 -4.64
C ASN A 31 -16.47 4.18 -3.84
N ALA A 32 -16.18 5.47 -4.03
CA ALA A 32 -15.12 6.14 -3.30
C ALA A 32 -15.41 6.12 -1.80
N SER A 33 -14.42 5.73 -1.02
CA SER A 33 -14.43 5.72 0.44
C SER A 33 -12.99 5.65 0.94
N LEU A 34 -12.73 6.09 2.16
CA LEU A 34 -11.42 6.02 2.79
C LEU A 34 -11.54 5.49 4.21
N LEU A 35 -10.92 4.35 4.51
CA LEU A 35 -10.70 3.90 5.88
C LEU A 35 -9.37 4.42 6.40
N ILE A 36 -9.40 5.01 7.59
CA ILE A 36 -8.24 5.51 8.33
C ILE A 36 -8.12 4.66 9.60
N ASP A 37 -7.01 3.93 9.72
CA ASP A 37 -6.58 3.32 10.98
C ASP A 37 -5.70 4.33 11.72
N TYR A 38 -6.26 4.94 12.76
CA TYR A 38 -5.59 5.95 13.56
C TYR A 38 -5.08 5.37 14.87
N CYS A 39 -3.76 5.21 14.97
CA CYS A 39 -3.09 4.80 16.20
C CYS A 39 -2.74 6.04 17.06
N SER A 40 -3.32 6.09 18.24
CA SER A 40 -3.03 7.15 19.22
C SER A 40 -1.77 6.84 20.03
N ASN A 41 -1.20 7.84 20.73
CA ASN A 41 0.10 7.72 21.42
C ASN A 41 0.18 6.59 22.48
N ASN A 42 -0.96 6.08 22.94
CA ASN A 42 -1.04 4.96 23.89
C ASN A 42 -1.10 3.57 23.21
N GLY A 43 -1.00 3.52 21.88
CA GLY A 43 -1.07 2.28 21.08
C GLY A 43 -2.48 1.83 20.73
N ASN A 44 -3.53 2.58 21.10
CA ASN A 44 -4.91 2.23 20.76
C ASN A 44 -5.24 2.67 19.34
N HIS A 45 -5.81 1.74 18.57
CA HIS A 45 -6.29 1.92 17.22
C HIS A 45 -7.78 2.30 17.18
N ASN A 46 -8.07 3.36 16.42
CA ASN A 46 -9.41 3.80 16.09
C ASN A 46 -9.61 3.82 14.58
N TYR A 47 -10.72 3.26 14.11
CA TYR A 47 -11.04 3.09 12.70
C TYR A 47 -12.09 4.11 12.28
N ILE A 48 -11.69 5.06 11.45
CA ILE A 48 -12.55 6.14 10.96
C ILE A 48 -12.77 5.92 9.47
N ILE A 49 -14.01 5.91 9.01
CA ILE A 49 -14.31 5.79 7.59
C ILE A 49 -14.90 7.09 7.04
N ILE A 50 -14.44 7.51 5.86
CA ILE A 50 -15.04 8.56 5.07
C ILE A 50 -15.92 7.91 4.00
N ASP A 51 -17.21 8.23 4.04
CA ASP A 51 -18.29 7.70 3.18
C ASP A 51 -18.53 6.19 3.28
N VAL A 52 -19.81 5.81 3.20
CA VAL A 52 -20.32 4.44 3.28
C VAL A 52 -21.35 4.23 2.17
N GLY A 53 -20.85 4.12 0.94
CA GLY A 53 -21.66 3.98 -0.27
C GLY A 53 -22.38 2.63 -0.42
N LYS A 54 -23.13 2.48 -1.52
CA LYS A 54 -23.84 1.24 -1.88
C LYS A 54 -22.94 0.00 -2.02
N THR A 55 -21.63 0.17 -2.23
CA THR A 55 -20.65 -0.93 -2.27
C THR A 55 -19.97 -1.22 -0.93
N PHE A 56 -20.38 -0.57 0.17
CA PHE A 56 -19.72 -0.67 1.49
C PHE A 56 -19.59 -2.12 1.98
N ARG A 57 -20.66 -2.92 1.90
CA ARG A 57 -20.63 -4.34 2.31
C ARG A 57 -19.52 -5.12 1.60
N GLU A 58 -19.34 -4.89 0.31
CA GLU A 58 -18.28 -5.55 -0.45
C GLU A 58 -16.89 -5.09 0.01
N GLN A 59 -16.72 -3.78 0.26
CA GLN A 59 -15.48 -3.23 0.80
C GLN A 59 -15.14 -3.83 2.16
N VAL A 60 -16.12 -4.04 3.05
CA VAL A 60 -15.92 -4.74 4.33
C VAL A 60 -15.45 -6.17 4.08
N LEU A 61 -16.15 -6.93 3.24
CA LEU A 61 -15.79 -8.33 2.95
C LEU A 61 -14.40 -8.47 2.34
N ARG A 62 -13.99 -7.54 1.49
CA ARG A 62 -12.69 -7.56 0.79
C ARG A 62 -11.56 -7.04 1.66
N TRP A 63 -11.75 -5.90 2.31
CA TRP A 63 -10.65 -5.16 2.93
C TRP A 63 -10.61 -5.31 4.45
N PHE A 64 -11.76 -5.28 5.12
CA PHE A 64 -11.76 -5.34 6.58
C PHE A 64 -11.34 -6.71 7.07
N THR A 65 -11.80 -7.77 6.41
CA THR A 65 -11.39 -9.15 6.74
C THR A 65 -9.90 -9.35 6.48
N PHE A 66 -9.39 -8.87 5.34
CA PHE A 66 -8.00 -9.00 4.94
C PHE A 66 -7.05 -8.22 5.87
N HIS A 67 -7.44 -6.99 6.24
CA HIS A 67 -6.69 -6.13 7.15
C HIS A 67 -7.03 -6.32 8.63
N LYS A 68 -7.88 -7.30 8.97
CA LYS A 68 -8.33 -7.60 10.34
C LYS A 68 -8.90 -6.38 11.06
N ILE A 69 -9.60 -5.52 10.33
CA ILE A 69 -10.29 -4.35 10.88
C ILE A 69 -11.49 -4.85 11.69
N PRO A 70 -11.50 -4.66 13.02
CA PRO A 70 -12.48 -5.29 13.89
C PRO A 70 -13.82 -4.55 13.94
N ARG A 71 -13.82 -3.25 13.64
CA ARG A 71 -14.99 -2.35 13.81
C ARG A 71 -14.78 -1.03 13.08
N ILE A 72 -15.82 -0.18 13.12
CA ILE A 72 -15.73 1.25 12.79
C ILE A 72 -16.10 2.08 14.03
N ASP A 73 -15.22 2.98 14.44
CA ASP A 73 -15.41 3.84 15.60
C ASP A 73 -16.12 5.16 15.24
N SER A 74 -15.92 5.68 14.03
CA SER A 74 -16.63 6.87 13.54
C SER A 74 -16.74 6.89 12.02
N ILE A 75 -17.78 7.56 11.53
CA ILE A 75 -18.04 7.77 10.10
C ILE A 75 -18.04 9.27 9.84
N VAL A 76 -17.41 9.71 8.77
CA VAL A 76 -17.47 11.08 8.27
C VAL A 76 -18.09 11.04 6.88
N LEU A 77 -19.11 11.85 6.63
CA LEU A 77 -19.78 11.90 5.33
C LEU A 77 -19.37 13.16 4.58
N THR A 78 -18.94 12.99 3.33
CA THR A 78 -18.63 14.10 2.42
C THR A 78 -19.91 14.81 1.98
N HIS A 79 -20.95 14.03 1.67
CA HIS A 79 -22.24 14.49 1.17
C HIS A 79 -23.30 13.38 1.20
N GLU A 80 -24.53 13.67 0.75
CA GLU A 80 -25.69 12.78 0.89
C GLU A 80 -26.07 11.96 -0.36
N HIS A 81 -25.26 11.94 -1.41
CA HIS A 81 -25.57 11.12 -2.59
C HIS A 81 -25.45 9.63 -2.30
N ALA A 82 -26.11 8.84 -3.15
CA ALA A 82 -26.33 7.43 -2.93
C ALA A 82 -25.02 6.61 -2.83
N ASP A 83 -24.03 6.99 -3.60
CA ASP A 83 -22.69 6.44 -3.59
C ASP A 83 -21.85 6.82 -2.37
N ALA A 84 -22.28 7.80 -1.57
CA ALA A 84 -21.66 8.14 -0.29
C ALA A 84 -22.41 7.57 0.93
N VAL A 85 -23.74 7.32 0.85
CA VAL A 85 -24.54 7.01 2.05
C VAL A 85 -25.37 5.72 2.02
N LEU A 86 -25.55 5.03 0.88
CA LEU A 86 -26.48 3.89 0.83
C LEU A 86 -26.00 2.62 1.56
N GLY A 87 -24.76 2.59 2.04
CA GLY A 87 -24.22 1.54 2.89
C GLY A 87 -24.52 1.73 4.38
N LEU A 88 -25.18 2.82 4.79
CA LEU A 88 -25.51 3.10 6.21
C LEU A 88 -26.29 1.97 6.90
N ASP A 89 -27.13 1.23 6.17
CA ASP A 89 -27.85 0.07 6.73
C ASP A 89 -26.92 -1.08 7.13
N ASP A 90 -25.83 -1.28 6.38
CA ASP A 90 -24.86 -2.35 6.61
C ASP A 90 -23.90 -2.03 7.78
N ILE A 91 -23.90 -0.81 8.31
CA ILE A 91 -23.00 -0.40 9.41
C ILE A 91 -23.17 -1.24 10.68
N ARG A 92 -24.38 -1.76 10.91
CA ARG A 92 -24.63 -2.70 12.03
C ARG A 92 -23.66 -3.91 12.04
N ALA A 93 -23.13 -4.31 10.88
CA ALA A 93 -22.23 -5.46 10.75
C ALA A 93 -20.81 -5.17 11.24
N VAL A 94 -20.46 -3.89 11.43
CA VAL A 94 -19.14 -3.44 11.88
C VAL A 94 -19.19 -2.68 13.22
N GLN A 95 -20.35 -2.73 13.90
CA GLN A 95 -20.48 -2.30 15.29
C GLN A 95 -20.18 -3.47 16.24
N PRO A 96 -19.73 -3.21 17.49
CA PRO A 96 -19.65 -4.24 18.51
C PRO A 96 -20.97 -5.00 18.67
N TYR A 97 -20.91 -6.31 18.87
CA TYR A 97 -22.10 -7.12 19.09
C TYR A 97 -22.52 -7.09 20.57
N SER A 98 -23.77 -6.71 20.85
CA SER A 98 -24.40 -6.83 22.16
C SER A 98 -25.77 -7.51 22.05
N PRO A 99 -26.06 -8.59 22.81
CA PRO A 99 -27.36 -9.27 22.79
C PRO A 99 -28.54 -8.35 23.15
N THR A 100 -28.29 -7.35 24.00
CA THR A 100 -29.28 -6.38 24.48
C THR A 100 -29.29 -5.10 23.65
N ASN A 101 -28.43 -5.00 22.63
CA ASN A 101 -28.22 -3.79 21.83
C ASN A 101 -27.76 -2.57 22.67
N ASP A 102 -27.14 -2.84 23.82
CA ASP A 102 -26.50 -1.86 24.68
C ASP A 102 -25.05 -1.70 24.23
N ILE A 103 -24.87 -0.89 23.19
CA ILE A 103 -23.57 -0.53 22.62
C ILE A 103 -23.47 0.99 22.53
N ASP A 104 -22.25 1.50 22.63
CA ASP A 104 -21.99 2.90 22.32
C ASP A 104 -22.35 3.17 20.85
N PRO A 105 -23.16 4.22 20.58
CA PRO A 105 -23.53 4.54 19.22
C PRO A 105 -22.31 5.02 18.42
N THR A 106 -22.20 4.57 17.17
CA THR A 106 -21.18 5.04 16.25
C THR A 106 -21.47 6.50 15.87
N SER A 107 -20.49 7.37 16.09
CA SER A 107 -20.61 8.78 15.72
C SER A 107 -20.56 8.95 14.20
N ILE A 108 -21.49 9.73 13.64
CA ILE A 108 -21.52 10.11 12.23
C ILE A 108 -21.42 11.62 12.12
N TYR A 109 -20.39 12.10 11.44
CA TYR A 109 -20.13 13.52 11.21
C TYR A 109 -20.61 13.92 9.81
N LEU A 110 -21.50 14.91 9.73
CA LEU A 110 -22.13 15.36 8.49
C LEU A 110 -22.64 16.80 8.58
N THR A 111 -22.88 17.44 7.44
CA THR A 111 -23.44 18.80 7.41
C THR A 111 -24.93 18.80 7.78
N PRO A 112 -25.51 19.96 8.17
CA PRO A 112 -26.96 20.07 8.40
C PRO A 112 -27.77 19.65 7.17
N TYR A 113 -27.32 20.04 5.98
CA TYR A 113 -27.99 19.71 4.73
C TYR A 113 -28.01 18.19 4.47
N ALA A 114 -26.87 17.52 4.68
CA ALA A 114 -26.79 16.07 4.56
C ALA A 114 -27.69 15.37 5.60
N MET A 115 -27.76 15.90 6.82
CA MET A 115 -28.63 15.36 7.88
C MET A 115 -30.12 15.41 7.50
N ASP A 116 -30.60 16.52 6.96
CA ASP A 116 -32.01 16.66 6.52
C ASP A 116 -32.37 15.64 5.43
N SER A 117 -31.44 15.43 4.49
CA SER A 117 -31.61 14.44 3.44
C SER A 117 -31.58 13.01 3.97
N ILE A 118 -30.67 12.70 4.88
CA ILE A 118 -30.56 11.39 5.53
C ILE A 118 -31.79 11.08 6.37
N ALA A 119 -32.34 12.05 7.10
CA ALA A 119 -33.58 11.88 7.86
C ALA A 119 -34.77 11.49 6.97
N THR A 120 -34.77 11.94 5.71
CA THR A 120 -35.77 11.59 4.70
C THR A 120 -35.53 10.20 4.10
N LYS A 121 -34.27 9.86 3.78
CA LYS A 121 -33.89 8.58 3.15
C LYS A 121 -33.93 7.40 4.12
N PHE A 122 -33.51 7.62 5.36
CA PHE A 122 -33.35 6.62 6.41
C PHE A 122 -34.05 7.04 7.72
N PRO A 123 -35.37 7.28 7.70
CA PRO A 123 -36.09 7.74 8.89
C PRO A 123 -35.93 6.78 10.09
N TYR A 124 -35.76 5.48 9.83
CA TYR A 124 -35.55 4.46 10.86
C TYR A 124 -34.16 4.49 11.53
N LEU A 125 -33.15 5.08 10.88
CA LEU A 125 -31.81 5.29 11.44
C LEU A 125 -31.72 6.59 12.26
N VAL A 126 -32.65 7.52 12.04
CA VAL A 126 -32.67 8.84 12.71
C VAL A 126 -33.70 8.88 13.85
N GLN A 127 -34.92 8.38 13.61
CA GLN A 127 -36.03 8.52 14.55
C GLN A 127 -36.06 7.34 15.55
N LYS A 128 -35.57 7.57 16.78
CA LYS A 128 -35.55 6.57 17.86
C LYS A 128 -36.85 6.48 18.70
N LYS A 129 -37.98 7.05 18.26
CA LYS A 129 -39.23 6.97 19.05
C LYS A 129 -39.83 5.55 18.98
N LEU A 130 -39.41 4.70 19.91
CA LEU A 130 -40.15 3.50 20.28
C LEU A 130 -41.50 3.94 20.85
N ARG A 131 -42.60 3.44 20.30
CA ARG A 131 -43.92 3.59 20.93
C ARG A 131 -43.99 2.63 22.12
N GLU A 132 -44.70 3.00 23.19
CA GLU A 132 -44.94 2.09 24.33
C GLU A 132 -45.48 0.74 23.81
N GLY A 133 -44.81 -0.36 24.18
CA GLY A 133 -45.16 -1.72 23.76
C GLY A 133 -44.51 -2.23 22.46
N GLN A 134 -43.65 -1.47 21.78
CA GLN A 134 -42.88 -1.98 20.64
C GLN A 134 -41.63 -2.75 21.09
N GLU A 135 -41.43 -3.95 20.51
CA GLU A 135 -40.18 -4.70 20.65
C GLU A 135 -38.99 -3.91 20.12
N ILE A 136 -37.83 -4.03 20.79
CA ILE A 136 -36.57 -3.41 20.39
C ILE A 136 -36.16 -4.01 19.03
N ARG A 137 -36.33 -3.24 17.96
CA ARG A 137 -35.79 -3.59 16.64
C ARG A 137 -34.29 -3.33 16.63
N ARG A 138 -33.50 -4.35 16.29
CA ARG A 138 -32.03 -4.23 16.15
C ARG A 138 -31.69 -3.45 14.87
N VAL A 139 -31.50 -2.15 15.03
CA VAL A 139 -30.98 -1.23 14.01
C VAL A 139 -29.62 -0.68 14.46
N ALA A 140 -28.81 -0.23 13.50
CA ALA A 140 -27.52 0.39 13.79
C ALA A 140 -27.69 1.53 14.82
N GLN A 141 -26.83 1.56 15.84
CA GLN A 141 -26.86 2.61 16.85
C GLN A 141 -25.99 3.77 16.39
N LEU A 142 -26.63 4.86 15.94
CA LEU A 142 -25.92 6.01 15.37
C LEU A 142 -26.11 7.24 16.27
N ASP A 143 -25.07 8.06 16.33
CA ASP A 143 -25.04 9.36 17.00
C ASP A 143 -24.63 10.42 15.98
N TRP A 144 -25.59 11.26 15.58
CA TRP A 144 -25.44 12.23 14.50
C TRP A 144 -24.78 13.51 15.03
N LYS A 145 -23.63 13.87 14.45
CA LYS A 145 -22.81 15.03 14.81
C LYS A 145 -22.76 16.01 13.65
N ILE A 146 -23.33 17.20 13.86
CA ILE A 146 -23.31 18.26 12.86
C ILE A 146 -21.93 18.90 12.79
N ILE A 147 -21.35 18.97 11.60
CA ILE A 147 -20.14 19.72 11.29
C ILE A 147 -20.45 20.92 10.41
N GLU A 148 -19.61 21.95 10.52
CA GLU A 148 -19.77 23.19 9.75
C GLU A 148 -18.94 23.15 8.47
N GLU A 149 -19.47 23.75 7.40
CA GLU A 149 -18.82 23.85 6.09
C GLU A 149 -17.79 25.00 6.09
N ASP A 150 -16.81 24.95 6.99
CA ASP A 150 -15.80 26.00 7.18
C ASP A 150 -14.43 25.42 7.55
N CYS A 151 -13.39 25.78 6.78
CA CYS A 151 -12.01 25.39 7.03
C CYS A 151 -11.47 25.83 8.41
N ASN A 152 -12.08 26.84 9.04
CA ASN A 152 -11.68 27.35 10.34
C ASN A 152 -12.36 26.62 11.51
N LYS A 153 -13.25 25.67 11.22
CA LYS A 153 -14.03 24.93 12.22
C LYS A 153 -13.70 23.44 12.19
N PRO A 154 -12.49 23.07 12.66
CA PRO A 154 -12.10 21.68 12.74
C PRO A 154 -12.95 20.92 13.77
N PHE A 155 -13.09 19.62 13.55
CA PHE A 155 -13.73 18.70 14.48
C PHE A 155 -12.81 17.51 14.76
N VAL A 156 -13.15 16.71 15.76
CA VAL A 156 -12.38 15.52 16.14
C VAL A 156 -13.30 14.31 16.02
N ALA A 157 -12.89 13.32 15.22
CA ALA A 157 -13.54 12.03 15.11
C ALA A 157 -12.58 10.95 15.60
N SER A 158 -12.99 10.17 16.61
CA SER A 158 -12.18 9.12 17.26
C SER A 158 -10.72 9.51 17.54
N GLY A 159 -10.50 10.74 18.01
CA GLY A 159 -9.18 11.28 18.37
C GLY A 159 -8.40 11.93 17.23
N LEU A 160 -8.78 11.72 15.97
CA LEU A 160 -8.15 12.38 14.83
C LEU A 160 -8.85 13.71 14.53
N LYS A 161 -8.05 14.78 14.40
CA LYS A 161 -8.53 16.10 14.00
C LYS A 161 -8.72 16.18 12.49
N PHE A 162 -9.90 16.63 12.08
CA PHE A 162 -10.26 16.90 10.70
C PHE A 162 -10.56 18.39 10.50
N VAL A 163 -10.15 18.90 9.35
CA VAL A 163 -10.52 20.22 8.84
C VAL A 163 -11.47 20.00 7.65
N PRO A 164 -12.74 20.45 7.74
CA PRO A 164 -13.65 20.43 6.60
C PRO A 164 -13.11 21.28 5.46
N LEU A 165 -13.23 20.80 4.22
CA LEU A 165 -12.82 21.49 3.01
C LEU A 165 -14.03 21.65 2.09
N PRO A 166 -14.78 22.77 2.16
CA PRO A 166 -15.90 23.01 1.25
C PRO A 166 -15.42 23.06 -0.20
N VAL A 167 -16.01 22.24 -1.07
CA VAL A 167 -15.71 22.21 -2.50
C VAL A 167 -17.01 22.22 -3.30
N MET A 168 -16.95 22.78 -4.50
CA MET A 168 -18.10 22.78 -5.40
C MET A 168 -18.25 21.39 -6.03
N HIS A 169 -19.45 20.83 -6.01
CA HIS A 169 -19.82 19.62 -6.76
C HIS A 169 -21.02 19.95 -7.65
N GLY A 170 -20.75 20.74 -8.68
CA GLY A 170 -21.75 21.46 -9.48
C GLY A 170 -21.63 22.98 -9.33
N GLU A 171 -22.59 23.73 -9.86
CA GLU A 171 -22.61 25.20 -9.73
C GLU A 171 -23.18 25.67 -8.38
N ASP A 172 -24.21 25.00 -7.88
CA ASP A 172 -25.00 25.45 -6.71
C ASP A 172 -24.98 24.44 -5.54
N TYR A 173 -23.97 23.57 -5.51
CA TYR A 173 -23.90 22.49 -4.54
C TYR A 173 -22.50 22.36 -3.95
N ILE A 174 -22.43 22.37 -2.62
CA ILE A 174 -21.21 22.20 -1.85
C ILE A 174 -21.20 20.80 -1.26
N CYS A 175 -20.09 20.10 -1.44
CA CYS A 175 -19.76 18.93 -0.64
C CYS A 175 -18.48 19.19 0.15
N LEU A 176 -18.13 18.25 1.02
CA LEU A 176 -16.92 18.35 1.83
C LEU A 176 -15.83 17.40 1.34
N GLY A 177 -14.64 17.95 1.14
CA GLY A 177 -13.41 17.21 1.37
C GLY A 177 -12.95 17.32 2.83
N PHE A 178 -11.88 16.62 3.17
CA PHE A 178 -11.32 16.67 4.52
C PHE A 178 -9.79 16.68 4.52
N LEU A 179 -9.20 17.61 5.28
CA LEU A 179 -7.77 17.66 5.58
C LEU A 179 -7.52 17.11 6.99
N PHE A 180 -6.55 16.22 7.12
CA PHE A 180 -6.17 15.61 8.40
C PHE A 180 -4.68 15.25 8.43
N GLY A 181 -4.18 14.94 9.62
CA GLY A 181 -2.78 14.62 9.89
C GLY A 181 -1.91 15.84 10.16
N GLU A 182 -1.10 15.76 11.23
CA GLU A 182 -0.22 16.87 11.66
C GLU A 182 1.18 16.76 11.05
N LYS A 183 1.79 15.58 11.16
CA LYS A 183 3.14 15.29 10.63
C LYS A 183 3.14 14.98 9.14
N PHE A 184 2.10 14.28 8.70
CA PHE A 184 1.87 13.89 7.32
C PHE A 184 0.49 14.40 6.92
N LYS A 185 0.46 15.50 6.15
CA LYS A 185 -0.78 16.19 5.79
C LYS A 185 -1.46 15.49 4.62
N VAL A 186 -2.67 15.01 4.85
CA VAL A 186 -3.49 14.31 3.85
C VAL A 186 -4.77 15.08 3.61
N ALA A 187 -5.11 15.31 2.34
CA ALA A 187 -6.44 15.79 1.96
C ALA A 187 -7.17 14.74 1.12
N TYR A 188 -8.44 14.49 1.43
CA TYR A 188 -9.34 13.60 0.69
C TYR A 188 -10.51 14.41 0.11
N ILE A 189 -10.67 14.40 -1.21
CA ILE A 189 -11.66 15.18 -1.95
C ILE A 189 -12.17 14.32 -3.13
N SER A 190 -13.24 13.54 -2.92
CA SER A 190 -13.72 12.52 -3.87
C SER A 190 -14.63 13.05 -4.98
N ASP A 191 -15.37 14.12 -4.71
CA ASP A 191 -16.39 14.68 -5.60
C ASP A 191 -16.16 16.18 -5.68
N VAL A 192 -15.68 16.69 -6.80
CA VAL A 192 -15.42 18.13 -6.93
C VAL A 192 -15.44 18.56 -8.39
N SER A 193 -16.06 19.69 -8.70
CA SER A 193 -15.95 20.39 -9.98
C SER A 193 -15.05 21.62 -9.90
N ARG A 194 -14.98 22.27 -8.73
CA ARG A 194 -14.21 23.50 -8.52
C ARG A 194 -13.83 23.71 -7.06
N PHE A 195 -12.64 24.24 -6.83
CA PHE A 195 -12.19 24.67 -5.51
C PHE A 195 -12.57 26.12 -5.26
N PRO A 196 -13.29 26.42 -4.16
CA PRO A 196 -13.38 27.79 -3.65
C PRO A 196 -11.98 28.32 -3.28
N PRO A 197 -11.71 29.64 -3.43
CA PRO A 197 -10.39 30.20 -3.16
C PRO A 197 -9.85 29.91 -1.75
N ASN A 198 -10.73 29.90 -0.74
CA ASN A 198 -10.35 29.58 0.63
C ASN A 198 -9.85 28.13 0.76
N THR A 199 -10.56 27.18 0.17
CA THR A 199 -10.19 25.76 0.19
C THR A 199 -8.90 25.51 -0.57
N GLU A 200 -8.74 26.10 -1.76
CA GLU A 200 -7.50 25.99 -2.55
C GLU A 200 -6.29 26.58 -1.79
N TYR A 201 -6.48 27.70 -1.07
CA TYR A 201 -5.44 28.27 -0.21
C TYR A 201 -5.03 27.31 0.91
N VAL A 202 -5.99 26.68 1.59
CA VAL A 202 -5.71 25.76 2.71
C VAL A 202 -4.92 24.52 2.29
N ILE A 203 -5.09 24.04 1.05
CA ILE A 203 -4.47 22.80 0.58
C ILE A 203 -3.24 23.01 -0.33
N SER A 204 -2.98 24.23 -0.80
CA SER A 204 -1.89 24.50 -1.74
C SER A 204 -0.55 24.77 -1.06
N LYS A 205 0.53 24.36 -1.74
CA LYS A 205 1.92 24.65 -1.34
C LYS A 205 2.19 26.14 -1.14
N SER A 206 1.61 27.00 -1.97
CA SER A 206 1.74 28.46 -1.89
C SER A 206 0.86 29.10 -0.82
N GLY A 207 -0.14 28.39 -0.30
CA GLY A 207 -1.03 28.85 0.75
C GLY A 207 -0.63 28.35 2.13
N ALA A 208 -1.43 27.48 2.75
CA ALA A 208 -1.23 27.00 4.13
C ALA A 208 -0.24 25.83 4.25
N GLY A 209 0.46 25.48 3.17
CA GLY A 209 1.58 24.56 3.15
C GLY A 209 1.36 23.33 2.27
N GLN A 210 2.45 22.69 1.87
CA GLN A 210 2.42 21.57 0.95
C GLN A 210 1.78 20.32 1.59
N LEU A 211 0.83 19.69 0.89
CA LEU A 211 0.31 18.38 1.27
C LEU A 211 1.33 17.28 0.99
N ASP A 212 1.40 16.30 1.87
CA ASP A 212 2.15 15.07 1.62
C ASP A 212 1.37 14.14 0.68
N LEU A 213 0.05 14.10 0.83
CA LEU A 213 -0.84 13.30 0.01
C LEU A 213 -2.15 14.05 -0.28
N LEU A 214 -2.52 14.08 -1.57
CA LEU A 214 -3.84 14.53 -2.01
C LEU A 214 -4.57 13.39 -2.72
N ILE A 215 -5.71 12.97 -2.20
CA ILE A 215 -6.61 12.00 -2.85
C ILE A 215 -7.73 12.82 -3.50
N LEU A 216 -7.82 12.79 -4.83
CA LEU A 216 -8.60 13.75 -5.60
C LEU A 216 -9.45 13.12 -6.71
N ASP A 217 -10.65 13.66 -6.91
CA ASP A 217 -11.58 13.34 -8.00
C ASP A 217 -10.96 13.43 -9.41
N CYS A 218 -11.36 12.47 -10.26
CA CYS A 218 -10.99 12.36 -11.66
C CYS A 218 -11.96 11.42 -12.40
N LEU A 219 -13.13 11.92 -12.78
CA LEU A 219 -14.24 11.11 -13.33
C LEU A 219 -13.97 10.55 -14.73
N TYR A 220 -13.73 11.44 -15.70
CA TYR A 220 -13.52 11.08 -17.11
C TYR A 220 -12.11 11.42 -17.57
N LYS A 221 -11.63 10.67 -18.56
CA LYS A 221 -10.27 10.82 -19.08
C LYS A 221 -10.13 12.03 -19.99
N LYS A 222 -11.22 12.45 -20.62
CA LYS A 222 -11.25 13.55 -21.59
C LYS A 222 -12.36 14.55 -21.26
N GLY A 223 -12.23 15.74 -21.84
CA GLY A 223 -13.24 16.79 -21.75
C GLY A 223 -13.30 17.45 -20.38
N SER A 224 -14.47 18.00 -20.06
CA SER A 224 -14.82 18.63 -18.79
C SER A 224 -16.21 18.16 -18.37
N HIS A 225 -16.47 18.11 -17.08
CA HIS A 225 -17.77 17.77 -16.52
C HIS A 225 -18.22 18.86 -15.55
N ASN A 226 -19.53 19.04 -15.40
CA ASN A 226 -20.08 20.17 -14.63
C ASN A 226 -20.03 19.92 -13.11
N VAL A 227 -20.05 18.65 -12.70
CA VAL A 227 -20.07 18.27 -11.27
C VAL A 227 -18.80 17.55 -10.79
N HIS A 228 -17.92 17.14 -11.71
CA HIS A 228 -16.68 16.43 -11.37
C HIS A 228 -15.50 16.98 -12.18
N LEU A 229 -14.28 16.83 -11.66
CA LEU A 229 -13.07 17.09 -12.41
C LEU A 229 -12.83 15.94 -13.39
N CYS A 230 -12.59 16.28 -14.66
CA CYS A 230 -11.99 15.35 -15.60
C CYS A 230 -10.45 15.44 -15.54
N LEU A 231 -9.75 14.42 -16.04
CA LEU A 231 -8.28 14.32 -15.96
C LEU A 231 -7.54 15.63 -16.33
N PRO A 232 -7.87 16.35 -17.43
CA PRO A 232 -7.19 17.61 -17.72
C PRO A 232 -7.36 18.66 -16.61
N GLN A 233 -8.57 18.78 -16.03
CA GLN A 233 -8.85 19.72 -14.94
C GLN A 233 -8.17 19.28 -13.64
N THR A 234 -8.18 17.97 -13.35
CA THR A 234 -7.47 17.38 -12.21
C THR A 234 -5.97 17.68 -12.29
N LEU A 235 -5.32 17.42 -13.42
CA LEU A 235 -3.88 17.68 -13.59
C LEU A 235 -3.53 19.16 -13.45
N GLU A 236 -4.36 20.07 -13.97
CA GLU A 236 -4.17 21.51 -13.77
C GLU A 236 -4.38 21.94 -12.31
N ALA A 237 -5.35 21.33 -11.60
CA ALA A 237 -5.50 21.54 -10.16
C ALA A 237 -4.28 21.05 -9.38
N LEU A 238 -3.72 19.89 -9.74
CA LEU A 238 -2.50 19.38 -9.11
C LEU A 238 -1.30 20.30 -9.30
N LYS A 239 -1.17 20.97 -10.45
CA LYS A 239 -0.11 21.98 -10.66
C LYS A 239 -0.27 23.17 -9.73
N ARG A 240 -1.50 23.68 -9.55
CA ARG A 240 -1.77 24.82 -8.66
C ARG A 240 -1.59 24.46 -7.18
N ILE A 241 -2.08 23.28 -6.77
CA ILE A 241 -2.02 22.81 -5.38
C ILE A 241 -0.60 22.33 -5.02
N CYS A 242 0.09 21.68 -5.96
CA CYS A 242 1.45 21.16 -5.85
C CYS A 242 1.69 20.23 -4.63
N PRO A 243 0.92 19.14 -4.46
CA PRO A 243 1.17 18.16 -3.39
C PRO A 243 2.47 17.37 -3.65
N LYS A 244 3.03 16.70 -2.65
CA LYS A 244 4.17 15.78 -2.86
C LYS A 244 3.74 14.54 -3.64
N ARG A 245 2.55 14.01 -3.33
CA ARG A 245 1.93 12.88 -4.02
C ARG A 245 0.44 13.10 -4.20
N ALA A 246 -0.12 12.63 -5.30
CA ALA A 246 -1.56 12.58 -5.54
C ALA A 246 -2.04 11.19 -5.96
N LEU A 247 -3.22 10.81 -5.45
CA LEU A 247 -3.97 9.63 -5.86
C LEU A 247 -5.30 10.05 -6.48
N LEU A 248 -5.60 9.54 -7.68
CA LEU A 248 -6.85 9.87 -8.35
C LEU A 248 -7.95 8.86 -8.02
N VAL A 249 -9.14 9.34 -7.65
CA VAL A 249 -10.36 8.55 -7.33
C VAL A 249 -11.53 8.97 -8.21
N GLY A 250 -12.70 8.32 -8.09
CA GLY A 250 -13.89 8.68 -8.87
C GLY A 250 -13.89 8.19 -10.33
N MET A 251 -12.82 7.53 -10.77
CA MET A 251 -12.60 7.16 -12.18
C MET A 251 -13.62 6.16 -12.72
N THR A 252 -14.18 6.48 -13.89
CA THR A 252 -14.99 5.55 -14.68
C THR A 252 -14.15 4.49 -15.40
N HIS A 253 -14.82 3.59 -16.13
CA HIS A 253 -14.20 2.57 -16.99
C HIS A 253 -13.37 3.11 -18.16
N GLU A 254 -13.34 4.43 -18.39
CA GLU A 254 -12.45 5.04 -19.39
C GLU A 254 -10.96 4.94 -18.99
N PHE A 255 -10.70 4.74 -17.70
CA PHE A 255 -9.37 4.57 -17.14
C PHE A 255 -9.01 3.11 -17.00
N ASP A 256 -7.96 2.69 -17.70
CA ASP A 256 -7.26 1.44 -17.43
C ASP A 256 -6.11 1.71 -16.45
N HIS A 257 -6.13 1.03 -15.32
CA HIS A 257 -5.24 1.33 -14.20
C HIS A 257 -3.76 1.20 -14.57
N HIS A 258 -3.38 0.19 -15.37
CA HIS A 258 -1.97 -0.01 -15.73
C HIS A 258 -1.54 0.99 -16.80
N LYS A 259 -2.28 1.05 -17.90
CA LYS A 259 -1.96 1.90 -19.05
C LYS A 259 -1.95 3.39 -18.68
N ASP A 260 -2.92 3.84 -17.89
CA ASP A 260 -3.02 5.25 -17.57
C ASP A 260 -2.02 5.66 -16.48
N ASN A 261 -1.57 4.74 -15.62
CA ASN A 261 -0.45 5.00 -14.72
C ASN A 261 0.90 5.12 -15.44
N GLU A 262 1.10 4.46 -16.59
CA GLU A 262 2.29 4.72 -17.42
C GLU A 262 2.32 6.17 -17.92
N PHE A 263 1.19 6.66 -18.43
CA PHE A 263 1.03 8.05 -18.83
C PHE A 263 1.24 9.02 -17.65
N LEU A 264 0.64 8.74 -16.49
CA LEU A 264 0.79 9.57 -15.30
C LEU A 264 2.22 9.54 -14.76
N MET A 265 2.96 8.45 -14.92
CA MET A 265 4.38 8.39 -14.55
C MET A 265 5.23 9.33 -15.41
N GLU A 266 4.99 9.38 -16.72
CA GLU A 266 5.66 10.34 -17.62
C GLU A 266 5.29 11.78 -17.28
N TRP A 267 4.00 12.04 -17.04
CA TRP A 267 3.53 13.34 -16.58
C TRP A 267 4.20 13.75 -15.26
N SER A 268 4.28 12.83 -14.29
CA SER A 268 4.87 13.05 -12.97
C SER A 268 6.34 13.43 -13.06
N LYS A 269 7.11 12.78 -13.95
CA LYS A 269 8.52 13.09 -14.19
C LYS A 269 8.72 14.51 -14.74
N ARG A 270 7.80 14.99 -15.60
CA ARG A 270 7.87 16.33 -16.20
C ARG A 270 7.50 17.42 -15.20
N GLU A 271 6.46 17.20 -14.41
CA GLU A 271 5.87 18.22 -13.54
C GLU A 271 6.43 18.18 -12.10
N GLY A 272 7.15 17.12 -11.74
CA GLY A 272 7.76 16.96 -10.40
C GLY A 272 6.76 16.64 -9.29
N ILE A 273 5.54 16.20 -9.65
CA ILE A 273 4.48 15.80 -8.71
C ILE A 273 4.20 14.31 -8.95
N ASN A 274 4.31 13.47 -7.92
CA ASN A 274 4.04 12.04 -8.07
C ASN A 274 2.53 11.78 -8.13
N VAL A 275 2.00 11.42 -9.29
CA VAL A 275 0.57 11.17 -9.52
C VAL A 275 0.36 9.75 -10.00
N GLN A 276 -0.65 9.09 -9.45
CA GLN A 276 -1.11 7.79 -9.90
C GLN A 276 -2.63 7.66 -9.69
N LEU A 277 -3.27 6.78 -10.46
CA LEU A 277 -4.61 6.31 -10.18
C LEU A 277 -4.59 5.53 -8.87
N ALA A 278 -5.56 5.77 -7.99
CA ALA A 278 -5.77 4.90 -6.84
C ALA A 278 -6.22 3.52 -7.34
N CYS A 279 -5.57 2.47 -6.86
CA CYS A 279 -6.23 1.19 -6.66
C CYS A 279 -6.59 1.11 -5.17
N ASP A 280 -7.07 -0.02 -4.68
CA ASP A 280 -7.20 -0.25 -3.24
C ASP A 280 -5.79 -0.22 -2.61
N VAL A 281 -5.28 0.98 -2.31
CA VAL A 281 -3.91 1.25 -1.87
C VAL A 281 -3.87 1.21 -0.35
N VAL A 282 -3.08 0.28 0.18
CA VAL A 282 -2.68 0.30 1.58
C VAL A 282 -1.36 1.07 1.67
N PHE A 283 -1.38 2.17 2.42
CA PHE A 283 -0.15 2.86 2.80
C PHE A 283 0.51 2.06 3.93
N VAL A 284 1.67 1.46 3.63
CA VAL A 284 2.45 0.72 4.62
C VAL A 284 3.73 1.49 4.96
N ASP A 285 3.59 2.73 5.40
CA ASP A 285 4.74 3.49 5.94
C ASP A 285 5.12 2.96 7.35
N GLU A 286 4.15 2.44 8.12
CA GLU A 286 4.39 1.89 9.46
C GLU A 286 5.23 0.61 9.46
N LEU A 287 5.07 -0.30 8.49
CA LEU A 287 5.89 -1.53 8.42
C LEU A 287 7.34 -1.20 8.07
N ILE A 288 7.55 -0.31 7.10
CA ILE A 288 8.91 0.10 6.73
C ILE A 288 9.58 0.80 7.92
N GLU A 289 8.86 1.68 8.61
CA GLU A 289 9.40 2.35 9.79
C GLU A 289 9.69 1.37 10.94
N SER A 290 8.79 0.41 11.18
CA SER A 290 9.01 -0.65 12.16
C SER A 290 10.20 -1.53 11.78
N LEU A 291 10.41 -1.84 10.49
CA LEU A 291 11.58 -2.58 10.02
C LEU A 291 12.88 -1.79 10.15
N LYS A 292 12.84 -0.45 10.03
CA LYS A 292 14.01 0.39 10.34
C LYS A 292 14.34 0.35 11.82
N GLN A 293 13.34 0.46 12.70
CA GLN A 293 13.54 0.34 14.15
C GLN A 293 14.09 -1.04 14.52
N PHE A 294 13.52 -2.10 13.95
CA PHE A 294 14.04 -3.45 14.08
C PHE A 294 15.51 -3.54 13.63
N SER A 295 15.84 -2.95 12.47
CA SER A 295 17.22 -2.88 11.96
C SER A 295 18.19 -2.25 12.95
N VAL A 296 17.83 -1.09 13.52
CA VAL A 296 18.63 -0.40 14.55
C VAL A 296 18.83 -1.30 15.78
N CYS A 297 17.79 -1.99 16.24
CA CYS A 297 17.93 -2.92 17.35
C CYS A 297 18.89 -4.08 17.02
N THR A 298 18.93 -4.58 15.79
CA THR A 298 19.85 -5.66 15.41
C THR A 298 21.34 -5.28 15.45
N GLU A 299 21.67 -3.99 15.41
CA GLU A 299 23.06 -3.54 15.55
C GLU A 299 23.60 -3.89 16.94
N THR A 300 22.75 -3.84 17.98
CA THR A 300 23.12 -4.28 19.34
C THR A 300 23.40 -5.78 19.43
N LEU A 301 22.89 -6.56 18.47
CA LEU A 301 23.13 -8.00 18.31
C LEU A 301 24.32 -8.29 17.38
N GLY A 302 25.12 -7.29 17.03
CA GLY A 302 26.32 -7.44 16.21
C GLY A 302 26.09 -7.48 14.70
N CYS A 303 24.90 -7.06 14.22
CA CYS A 303 24.64 -6.89 12.79
C CYS A 303 25.55 -5.80 12.23
N VAL A 304 26.31 -6.11 11.18
CA VAL A 304 27.28 -5.17 10.56
C VAL A 304 26.69 -4.35 9.43
N GLN A 305 25.61 -4.85 8.81
CA GLN A 305 24.88 -4.17 7.77
C GLN A 305 23.46 -4.70 7.75
N SER A 306 22.48 -3.80 7.72
CA SER A 306 21.09 -4.17 7.45
C SER A 306 20.58 -3.47 6.20
N SER A 307 19.62 -4.07 5.52
CA SER A 307 18.98 -3.48 4.34
C SER A 307 17.53 -3.93 4.21
N ILE A 308 16.68 -3.05 3.69
CA ILE A 308 15.28 -3.36 3.39
C ILE A 308 15.10 -3.36 1.88
N PHE A 309 14.64 -4.49 1.35
CA PHE A 309 14.37 -4.69 -0.07
C PHE A 309 12.87 -4.70 -0.31
N LYS A 310 12.38 -3.84 -1.19
CA LYS A 310 10.99 -3.78 -1.62
C LYS A 310 10.85 -4.36 -3.02
N SER A 311 9.97 -5.35 -3.18
CA SER A 311 9.74 -5.96 -4.49
C SER A 311 9.20 -4.94 -5.48
N ILE A 312 9.70 -5.00 -6.71
CA ILE A 312 9.28 -4.13 -7.80
C ILE A 312 7.98 -4.65 -8.45
N HIS A 313 7.70 -5.95 -8.31
CA HIS A 313 6.59 -6.64 -8.95
C HIS A 313 5.40 -6.96 -8.02
N GLY A 314 5.46 -6.58 -6.74
CA GLY A 314 4.39 -6.85 -5.78
C GLY A 314 4.72 -6.43 -4.34
N ASN A 315 3.89 -6.84 -3.38
CA ASN A 315 3.96 -6.42 -1.96
C ASN A 315 4.91 -7.27 -1.10
N LEU A 316 6.01 -7.80 -1.67
CA LEU A 316 7.02 -8.53 -0.90
C LEU A 316 8.07 -7.55 -0.36
N ILE A 317 8.28 -7.57 0.95
CA ILE A 317 9.36 -6.83 1.62
C ILE A 317 10.29 -7.85 2.26
N ILE A 318 11.59 -7.72 2.00
CA ILE A 318 12.63 -8.54 2.62
C ILE A 318 13.45 -7.63 3.51
N TRP A 319 13.59 -8.02 4.76
CA TRP A 319 14.64 -7.49 5.62
C TRP A 319 15.87 -8.39 5.52
N TYR A 320 17.02 -7.77 5.30
CA TYR A 320 18.33 -8.42 5.25
C TYR A 320 19.20 -7.89 6.38
N GLY A 321 19.85 -8.80 7.10
CA GLY A 321 20.90 -8.50 8.07
C GLY A 321 22.14 -9.32 7.78
N GLY A 322 23.30 -8.67 7.78
CA GLY A 322 24.61 -9.29 7.63
C GLY A 322 25.35 -9.33 8.97
N TRP A 323 25.86 -10.49 9.34
CA TRP A 323 26.73 -10.69 10.50
C TRP A 323 28.08 -11.22 10.06
N MET A 324 29.14 -10.79 10.73
CA MET A 324 30.45 -11.43 10.58
C MET A 324 30.46 -12.76 11.33
N LYS A 325 30.94 -13.81 10.67
CA LYS A 325 31.05 -15.14 11.27
C LYS A 325 32.04 -15.11 12.45
N LYS A 326 31.53 -15.22 13.68
CA LYS A 326 32.34 -15.41 14.90
C LYS A 326 32.24 -16.85 15.40
N SER A 327 33.33 -17.37 15.98
CA SER A 327 33.42 -18.77 16.44
C SER A 327 32.63 -19.08 17.72
N THR A 328 32.13 -18.07 18.43
CA THR A 328 31.56 -18.20 19.79
C THR A 328 30.06 -17.84 19.87
N GLU A 329 29.41 -17.51 18.76
CA GLU A 329 28.01 -17.06 18.79
C GLU A 329 27.02 -18.25 18.75
N ASN A 330 26.08 -18.24 19.71
CA ASN A 330 24.98 -19.20 19.74
C ASN A 330 23.93 -18.78 18.69
N LYS A 331 24.02 -19.38 17.49
CA LYS A 331 23.14 -19.10 16.35
C LYS A 331 21.65 -19.33 16.67
N GLU A 332 21.33 -20.36 17.45
CA GLU A 332 19.95 -20.64 17.85
C GLU A 332 19.40 -19.52 18.73
N LEU A 333 20.21 -19.02 19.68
CA LEU A 333 19.81 -17.90 20.53
C LEU A 333 19.56 -16.61 19.71
N LEU A 334 20.43 -16.30 18.75
CA LEU A 334 20.21 -15.17 17.83
C LEU A 334 18.91 -15.34 17.04
N THR A 335 18.68 -16.56 16.53
CA THR A 335 17.45 -16.91 15.79
C THR A 335 16.20 -16.66 16.62
N THR A 336 16.14 -17.22 17.83
CA THR A 336 15.01 -17.07 18.74
C THR A 336 14.78 -15.60 19.12
N THR A 337 15.85 -14.84 19.34
CA THR A 337 15.78 -13.41 19.68
C THR A 337 15.20 -12.60 18.52
N LEU A 338 15.73 -12.78 17.31
CA LEU A 338 15.22 -12.10 16.10
C LEU A 338 13.76 -12.47 15.83
N LEU A 339 13.39 -13.76 15.94
CA LEU A 339 12.01 -14.21 15.78
C LEU A 339 11.08 -13.55 16.81
N SER A 340 11.48 -13.47 18.08
CA SER A 340 10.69 -12.79 19.11
C SER A 340 10.45 -11.32 18.78
N MET A 341 11.49 -10.62 18.29
CA MET A 341 11.42 -9.21 17.92
C MET A 341 10.61 -8.97 16.64
N VAL A 342 10.67 -9.87 15.65
CA VAL A 342 9.85 -9.74 14.43
C VAL A 342 8.40 -10.16 14.70
N THR A 343 8.17 -11.08 15.64
CA THR A 343 6.81 -11.51 16.01
C THR A 343 6.01 -10.38 16.67
N SER A 344 6.66 -9.43 17.35
CA SER A 344 5.96 -8.20 17.80
C SER A 344 5.48 -7.31 16.66
N MET A 345 5.93 -7.53 15.42
CA MET A 345 5.48 -6.82 14.21
C MET A 345 4.41 -7.61 13.40
N SER A 346 3.94 -8.75 13.92
CA SER A 346 3.08 -9.72 13.21
C SER A 346 1.66 -9.24 12.88
N SER A 347 1.21 -8.11 13.45
CA SER A 347 -0.05 -7.47 13.06
C SER A 347 0.03 -6.77 11.71
N MET A 348 1.23 -6.34 11.29
CA MET A 348 1.45 -5.50 10.10
C MET A 348 1.87 -6.29 8.85
N ALA A 349 2.49 -7.45 9.04
CA ALA A 349 2.95 -8.31 7.95
C ALA A 349 2.87 -9.78 8.34
N VAL A 350 2.64 -10.64 7.34
CA VAL A 350 2.80 -12.08 7.50
C VAL A 350 4.27 -12.42 7.25
N LEU A 351 4.95 -12.97 8.26
CA LEU A 351 6.28 -13.55 8.07
C LEU A 351 6.13 -14.82 7.23
N VAL A 352 6.34 -14.69 5.92
CA VAL A 352 6.21 -15.81 4.98
C VAL A 352 7.38 -16.78 5.11
N GLU A 353 8.59 -16.26 5.36
CA GLU A 353 9.81 -17.06 5.41
C GLU A 353 10.91 -16.36 6.23
N HIS A 354 11.75 -17.16 6.90
CA HIS A 354 13.00 -16.74 7.51
C HIS A 354 14.06 -17.85 7.41
N GLY A 355 15.35 -17.50 7.41
CA GLY A 355 16.42 -18.48 7.36
C GLY A 355 17.80 -17.83 7.47
N PHE A 356 18.76 -18.60 7.98
CA PHE A 356 20.16 -18.19 7.99
C PHE A 356 20.86 -18.74 6.77
N PHE A 357 21.56 -17.84 6.08
CA PHE A 357 22.32 -18.16 4.89
C PHE A 357 23.80 -17.92 5.14
N ASP A 358 24.62 -18.91 4.82
CA ASP A 358 26.07 -18.75 4.76
C ASP A 358 26.46 -18.34 3.33
N ALA A 359 27.17 -17.24 3.21
CA ALA A 359 27.82 -16.87 1.95
C ALA A 359 29.00 -17.83 1.70
N TYR A 360 29.05 -18.40 0.49
CA TYR A 360 30.12 -19.33 0.11
C TYR A 360 30.86 -18.90 -1.16
N ALA A 361 30.37 -17.88 -1.86
CA ALA A 361 31.06 -17.20 -2.94
C ALA A 361 30.49 -15.80 -3.14
N GLY A 362 31.30 -14.87 -3.62
CA GLY A 362 30.86 -13.55 -4.04
C GLY A 362 31.92 -12.87 -4.90
N GLU A 363 31.48 -11.94 -5.73
CA GLU A 363 32.36 -11.21 -6.65
C GLU A 363 31.82 -9.78 -6.86
N SER A 364 32.71 -8.81 -7.02
CA SER A 364 32.36 -7.45 -7.43
C SER A 364 33.27 -6.96 -8.55
N LYS A 365 32.70 -6.23 -9.51
CA LYS A 365 33.43 -5.69 -10.67
C LYS A 365 34.23 -4.43 -10.37
N ASP A 366 33.92 -3.74 -9.27
CA ASP A 366 34.63 -2.55 -8.81
C ASP A 366 35.64 -2.84 -7.71
N GLY A 367 35.86 -4.13 -7.37
CA GLY A 367 36.74 -4.55 -6.29
C GLY A 367 36.21 -4.29 -4.88
N SER A 368 34.96 -3.83 -4.74
CA SER A 368 34.29 -3.66 -3.44
C SER A 368 33.70 -4.97 -2.91
N ASN A 369 33.06 -4.92 -1.74
CA ASN A 369 32.47 -6.09 -1.11
C ASN A 369 31.22 -6.57 -1.86
N ALA A 370 31.18 -7.87 -2.19
CA ALA A 370 30.09 -8.48 -2.95
C ALA A 370 28.70 -8.47 -2.26
N ALA A 371 28.65 -8.18 -0.97
CA ALA A 371 27.44 -8.18 -0.14
C ALA A 371 27.06 -6.79 0.42
N LYS A 372 27.57 -5.70 -0.20
CA LYS A 372 27.22 -4.34 0.21
C LYS A 372 26.08 -3.80 -0.65
N PHE A 373 24.97 -3.45 0.00
CA PHE A 373 23.82 -2.81 -0.62
C PHE A 373 23.75 -1.33 -0.24
N SER A 374 23.34 -0.49 -1.19
CA SER A 374 23.10 0.94 -1.01
C SER A 374 21.65 1.28 -1.31
N SER A 375 21.11 2.31 -0.64
CA SER A 375 19.76 2.79 -0.93
C SER A 375 19.68 3.25 -2.39
N GLY A 376 18.72 2.74 -3.14
CA GLY A 376 18.60 2.98 -4.58
C GLY A 376 19.06 1.81 -5.46
N ASP A 377 19.80 0.85 -4.92
CA ASP A 377 20.29 -0.27 -5.70
C ASP A 377 19.15 -1.18 -6.19
N ILE A 378 19.34 -1.73 -7.39
CA ILE A 378 18.48 -2.78 -7.94
C ILE A 378 19.09 -4.12 -7.60
N VAL A 379 18.32 -4.98 -6.94
CA VAL A 379 18.77 -6.30 -6.53
C VAL A 379 17.88 -7.35 -7.17
N SER A 380 18.47 -8.33 -7.83
CA SER A 380 17.74 -9.54 -8.21
C SER A 380 18.12 -10.70 -7.32
N MET A 381 17.13 -11.51 -6.94
CA MET A 381 17.33 -12.73 -6.17
C MET A 381 16.83 -13.92 -6.98
N ASN A 382 17.69 -14.91 -7.19
CA ASN A 382 17.29 -16.25 -7.60
C ASN A 382 17.34 -17.18 -6.40
N VAL A 383 16.27 -17.94 -6.15
CA VAL A 383 16.22 -18.95 -5.09
C VAL A 383 15.92 -20.30 -5.71
N ILE A 384 16.74 -21.29 -5.38
CA ILE A 384 16.56 -22.69 -5.79
C ILE A 384 16.29 -23.50 -4.53
N SER A 385 15.14 -24.16 -4.49
CA SER A 385 14.73 -25.04 -3.38
C SER A 385 14.68 -26.48 -3.86
N SER A 386 15.33 -27.38 -3.12
CA SER A 386 15.28 -28.82 -3.35
C SER A 386 14.25 -29.49 -2.44
N SER A 387 13.67 -30.60 -2.88
CA SER A 387 12.83 -31.47 -2.05
C SER A 387 13.64 -32.36 -1.10
N SER A 388 14.96 -32.47 -1.31
CA SER A 388 15.88 -33.33 -0.55
C SER A 388 17.05 -32.52 0.03
N ASN A 389 17.39 -32.77 1.31
CA ASN A 389 18.56 -32.18 1.97
C ASN A 389 19.89 -32.79 1.48
N ASN A 390 19.86 -34.02 0.97
CA ASN A 390 21.08 -34.76 0.58
C ASN A 390 21.77 -34.12 -0.63
N ASP A 391 21.04 -33.37 -1.44
CA ASP A 391 21.54 -32.76 -2.67
C ASP A 391 22.04 -31.32 -2.50
N LEU A 392 21.96 -30.75 -1.29
CA LEU A 392 22.19 -29.32 -1.09
C LEU A 392 23.61 -28.87 -1.45
N ASN A 393 24.62 -29.72 -1.20
CA ASN A 393 25.99 -29.43 -1.59
C ASN A 393 26.15 -29.40 -3.11
N ASP A 394 25.57 -30.38 -3.81
CA ASP A 394 25.66 -30.47 -5.26
C ASP A 394 24.91 -29.32 -5.94
N VAL A 395 23.75 -28.94 -5.41
CA VAL A 395 23.00 -27.75 -5.85
C VAL A 395 23.82 -26.48 -5.59
N SER A 396 24.54 -26.38 -4.48
CA SER A 396 25.44 -25.25 -4.19
C SER A 396 26.60 -25.16 -5.18
N TYR A 397 27.21 -26.29 -5.54
CA TYR A 397 28.26 -26.37 -6.56
C TYR A 397 27.75 -26.02 -7.95
N ALA A 398 26.57 -26.51 -8.33
CA ALA A 398 25.93 -26.16 -9.59
C ALA A 398 25.65 -24.65 -9.67
N ASN A 399 25.09 -24.07 -8.61
CA ASN A 399 24.85 -22.63 -8.54
C ASN A 399 26.17 -21.83 -8.60
N LEU A 400 27.24 -22.30 -7.94
CA LEU A 400 28.56 -21.67 -8.02
C LEU A 400 29.13 -21.65 -9.44
N ALA A 401 29.04 -22.78 -10.15
CA ALA A 401 29.52 -22.89 -11.53
C ALA A 401 28.73 -21.95 -12.47
N LEU A 402 27.42 -21.85 -12.26
CA LEU A 402 26.55 -20.91 -12.98
C LEU A 402 26.92 -19.45 -12.68
N PHE A 403 27.15 -19.12 -11.41
CA PHE A 403 27.58 -17.80 -10.99
C PHE A 403 28.89 -17.40 -11.68
N LYS A 404 29.96 -18.20 -11.51
CA LYS A 404 31.29 -17.92 -12.07
C LYS A 404 31.29 -17.82 -13.60
N SER A 405 30.52 -18.66 -14.29
CA SER A 405 30.47 -18.65 -15.75
C SER A 405 29.72 -17.45 -16.35
N ARG A 406 28.86 -16.79 -15.56
CA ARG A 406 27.93 -15.76 -16.05
C ARG A 406 28.19 -14.37 -15.51
N PHE A 407 28.65 -14.23 -14.27
CA PHE A 407 28.75 -12.93 -13.61
C PHE A 407 29.52 -11.89 -14.45
N LEU A 408 30.63 -12.30 -15.06
CA LEU A 408 31.41 -11.45 -15.96
C LEU A 408 30.65 -11.02 -17.22
N LYS A 409 29.74 -11.87 -17.73
CA LYS A 409 28.91 -11.62 -18.92
C LYS A 409 27.64 -10.81 -18.61
N MET A 410 27.25 -10.71 -17.34
CA MET A 410 26.07 -9.96 -16.90
C MET A 410 26.34 -8.45 -17.02
N GLU A 411 26.05 -7.88 -18.18
CA GLU A 411 26.22 -6.45 -18.43
C GLU A 411 25.35 -5.65 -17.45
N GLY A 412 25.95 -4.68 -16.78
CA GLY A 412 25.28 -3.88 -15.75
C GLY A 412 25.14 -4.55 -14.38
N ALA A 413 25.46 -5.84 -14.19
CA ALA A 413 25.67 -6.38 -12.85
C ALA A 413 26.98 -5.86 -12.28
N THR A 414 26.96 -5.36 -11.04
CA THR A 414 28.10 -4.74 -10.34
C THR A 414 28.70 -5.68 -9.31
N ALA A 415 27.86 -6.35 -8.52
CA ALA A 415 28.24 -7.30 -7.49
C ALA A 415 27.27 -8.48 -7.47
N GLY A 416 27.70 -9.60 -6.91
CA GLY A 416 26.83 -10.72 -6.63
C GLY A 416 27.38 -11.69 -5.60
N VAL A 417 26.48 -12.39 -4.90
CA VAL A 417 26.82 -13.32 -3.81
C VAL A 417 25.97 -14.57 -3.90
N CYS A 418 26.60 -15.72 -3.66
CA CYS A 418 25.94 -17.02 -3.52
C CYS A 418 25.81 -17.39 -2.04
N LEU A 419 24.61 -17.81 -1.69
CA LEU A 419 24.13 -18.03 -0.34
C LEU A 419 23.58 -19.45 -0.21
N LYS A 420 23.95 -20.14 0.86
CA LYS A 420 23.46 -21.49 1.19
C LYS A 420 22.70 -21.44 2.51
N CYS A 421 21.43 -21.85 2.48
CA CYS A 421 20.61 -21.91 3.69
C CYS A 421 21.07 -23.06 4.59
N GLN A 422 21.12 -22.80 5.90
CA GLN A 422 21.53 -23.78 6.90
C GLN A 422 20.37 -24.66 7.38
N SER A 423 19.17 -24.08 7.47
CA SER A 423 18.00 -24.76 8.02
C SER A 423 17.14 -25.45 6.97
N MET A 424 17.26 -25.04 5.70
CA MET A 424 16.42 -25.51 4.61
C MET A 424 17.26 -25.91 3.39
N PRO A 425 16.80 -26.86 2.55
CA PRO A 425 17.48 -27.26 1.32
C PRO A 425 17.36 -26.19 0.23
N ARG A 426 17.93 -25.01 0.47
CA ARG A 426 17.83 -23.85 -0.41
C ARG A 426 19.17 -23.20 -0.64
N VAL A 427 19.38 -22.75 -1.87
CA VAL A 427 20.47 -21.84 -2.22
C VAL A 427 19.88 -20.59 -2.87
N ALA A 428 20.50 -19.45 -2.62
CA ALA A 428 20.10 -18.19 -3.21
C ALA A 428 21.30 -17.51 -3.87
N SER A 429 21.05 -16.77 -4.94
CA SER A 429 22.04 -15.91 -5.58
C SER A 429 21.47 -14.50 -5.69
N LEU A 430 22.19 -13.54 -5.13
CA LEU A 430 21.86 -12.12 -5.19
C LEU A 430 22.78 -11.43 -6.18
N TYR A 431 22.23 -10.53 -6.97
CA TYR A 431 22.99 -9.68 -7.90
C TYR A 431 22.54 -8.24 -7.76
N VAL A 432 23.51 -7.33 -7.70
CA VAL A 432 23.30 -5.88 -7.66
C VAL A 432 23.50 -5.32 -9.06
N TRP A 433 22.55 -4.53 -9.55
CA TRP A 433 22.50 -4.03 -10.92
C TRP A 433 22.60 -2.51 -10.96
N LYS A 434 23.31 -1.98 -11.96
CA LYS A 434 23.42 -0.54 -12.25
C LYS A 434 22.08 0.11 -12.53
N SER A 435 21.16 -0.63 -13.15
CA SER A 435 19.81 -0.16 -13.39
C SER A 435 18.85 -1.32 -13.65
N LEU A 436 17.56 -1.01 -13.50
CA LEU A 436 16.47 -1.93 -13.75
C LEU A 436 16.44 -2.43 -15.21
N LEU A 437 16.81 -1.55 -16.15
CA LEU A 437 16.92 -1.88 -17.57
C LEU A 437 17.93 -3.00 -17.82
N HIS A 438 19.14 -2.91 -17.23
CA HIS A 438 20.16 -3.95 -17.38
C HIS A 438 19.70 -5.28 -16.78
N CYS A 439 19.06 -5.22 -15.61
CA CYS A 439 18.51 -6.39 -14.93
C CYS A 439 17.50 -7.13 -15.82
N TYR A 440 16.44 -6.44 -16.29
CA TYR A 440 15.44 -7.07 -17.17
C TYR A 440 16.01 -7.48 -18.51
N SER A 441 16.88 -6.67 -19.12
CA SER A 441 17.50 -7.02 -20.40
C SER A 441 18.20 -8.36 -20.27
N TRP A 442 18.98 -8.57 -19.21
CA TRP A 442 19.63 -9.84 -18.96
C TRP A 442 18.62 -10.98 -18.71
N ILE A 443 17.63 -10.78 -17.85
CA ILE A 443 16.66 -11.83 -17.49
C ILE A 443 15.85 -12.29 -18.70
N LEU A 444 15.40 -11.34 -19.53
CA LEU A 444 14.54 -11.61 -20.67
C LEU A 444 15.30 -12.19 -21.87
N THR A 445 16.58 -11.83 -22.04
CA THR A 445 17.40 -12.32 -23.16
C THR A 445 18.15 -13.59 -22.84
N SER A 446 18.50 -13.81 -21.57
CA SER A 446 19.09 -15.07 -21.14
C SER A 446 18.01 -16.13 -21.01
N ASP A 447 18.09 -17.21 -21.79
CA ASP A 447 17.27 -18.40 -21.58
C ASP A 447 17.76 -19.13 -20.32
N TYR A 448 17.50 -18.49 -19.17
CA TYR A 448 18.08 -18.83 -17.88
C TYR A 448 17.77 -20.28 -17.51
N ARG A 449 16.53 -20.71 -17.80
CA ARG A 449 16.05 -22.07 -17.58
C ARG A 449 16.79 -23.08 -18.45
N LYS A 450 16.83 -22.91 -19.78
CA LYS A 450 17.51 -23.84 -20.69
C LYS A 450 19.00 -23.98 -20.38
N THR A 451 19.61 -22.90 -19.89
CA THR A 451 21.04 -22.85 -19.60
C THR A 451 21.38 -23.41 -18.21
N MET A 452 20.42 -23.51 -17.30
CA MET A 452 20.58 -24.14 -15.98
C MET A 452 20.27 -25.63 -15.99
N MET A 453 19.30 -26.05 -16.81
CA MET A 453 18.82 -27.42 -16.89
C MET A 453 19.95 -28.46 -16.96
N PRO A 454 21.00 -28.34 -17.79
CA PRO A 454 22.07 -29.34 -17.84
C PRO A 454 22.80 -29.60 -16.50
N TYR A 455 22.84 -28.60 -15.61
CA TYR A 455 23.45 -28.71 -14.29
C TYR A 455 22.46 -29.20 -13.22
N LEU A 456 21.16 -29.08 -13.49
CA LEU A 456 20.11 -29.23 -12.51
C LEU A 456 19.07 -30.32 -12.84
N ASP A 457 19.14 -30.92 -14.03
CA ASP A 457 18.17 -31.91 -14.54
C ASP A 457 18.04 -33.16 -13.67
N ARG A 458 19.04 -33.44 -12.83
CA ARG A 458 19.03 -34.57 -11.89
C ARG A 458 18.32 -34.26 -10.57
N PHE A 459 17.95 -33.00 -10.33
CA PHE A 459 17.35 -32.56 -9.07
C PHE A 459 15.88 -32.18 -9.28
N SER A 460 15.04 -32.54 -8.32
CA SER A 460 13.67 -32.04 -8.25
C SER A 460 13.68 -30.69 -7.53
N LEU A 461 13.66 -29.61 -8.32
CA LEU A 461 13.86 -28.24 -7.82
C LEU A 461 12.67 -27.33 -8.13
N SER A 462 12.41 -26.41 -7.20
CA SER A 462 11.60 -25.21 -7.43
C SER A 462 12.52 -24.00 -7.55
N VAL A 463 12.37 -23.23 -8.63
CA VAL A 463 13.17 -22.03 -8.88
C VAL A 463 12.25 -20.82 -8.82
N LYS A 464 12.61 -19.86 -7.98
CA LYS A 464 11.94 -18.57 -7.86
C LYS A 464 12.90 -17.46 -8.24
N TYR A 465 12.39 -16.45 -8.92
CA TYR A 465 13.15 -15.26 -9.28
C TYR A 465 12.35 -14.03 -8.92
N ASP A 466 12.97 -13.09 -8.20
CA ASP A 466 12.36 -11.84 -7.77
C ASP A 466 13.33 -10.67 -7.96
N ILE A 467 12.80 -9.47 -8.17
CA ILE A 467 13.57 -8.23 -8.32
C ILE A 467 13.09 -7.23 -7.28
N PHE A 468 14.04 -6.56 -6.65
CA PHE A 468 13.85 -5.66 -5.54
C PHE A 468 14.58 -4.34 -5.73
N TRP A 469 14.07 -3.33 -5.06
CA TRP A 469 14.70 -2.05 -4.84
C TRP A 469 15.14 -1.92 -3.37
N VAL A 470 16.37 -1.47 -3.12
CA VAL A 470 16.85 -1.20 -1.76
C VAL A 470 16.32 0.16 -1.28
N VAL A 471 15.48 0.15 -0.25
CA VAL A 471 14.80 1.37 0.25
C VAL A 471 15.39 1.94 1.54
N TYR A 472 16.19 1.16 2.25
CA TYR A 472 16.89 1.59 3.46
C TYR A 472 18.14 0.73 3.69
N VAL A 473 19.20 1.33 4.23
CA VAL A 473 20.44 0.67 4.64
C VAL A 473 20.92 1.30 5.94
N SER A 474 21.13 0.50 6.99
CA SER A 474 21.89 0.95 8.17
C SER A 474 23.33 0.49 8.01
N SER A 475 24.23 1.44 7.75
CA SER A 475 25.67 1.21 7.78
C SER A 475 26.34 2.44 8.38
N GLU A 476 26.46 2.47 9.70
CA GLU A 476 27.37 3.41 10.32
C GLU A 476 28.81 2.87 10.18
N ASN A 477 29.66 3.61 9.47
CA ASN A 477 31.12 3.51 9.59
C ASN A 477 31.75 2.11 9.41
N VAL A 478 31.39 1.37 8.36
CA VAL A 478 32.27 0.29 7.90
C VAL A 478 33.43 0.94 7.15
N GLN A 479 34.49 1.32 7.88
CA GLN A 479 35.83 1.51 7.31
C GLN A 479 36.13 0.34 6.37
N ASN A 480 36.90 0.56 5.30
CA ASN A 480 37.27 -0.47 4.32
C ASN A 480 37.71 -1.79 4.98
N TYR A 481 36.79 -2.72 5.17
CA TYR A 481 37.06 -4.03 5.75
C TYR A 481 36.97 -5.05 4.63
N GLN A 482 38.17 -5.50 4.21
CA GLN A 482 38.40 -6.55 3.23
C GLN A 482 37.98 -7.89 3.84
N ILE A 483 37.04 -8.58 3.19
CA ILE A 483 36.84 -10.01 3.40
C ILE A 483 37.79 -10.72 2.42
N PRO A 484 38.62 -11.68 2.85
CA PRO A 484 39.50 -12.45 1.97
C PRO A 484 38.78 -13.24 0.89
#